data_AF-A0A7V9ATN6-F1
#
_entry.id   AF-A0A7V9ATN6-F1
#
_cell.length_a   1.000
_cell.length_b   1.000
_cell.length_c   1.000
_cell.angle_alpha   90.00
_cell.angle_beta   90.00
_cell.angle_gamma   90.00
#
_symmetry.space_group_name_H-M   'P 1'
#
loop_
_entity.id
_entity.type
_entity.pdbx_description
1 polymer ?
#
loop_
_entity_poly.entity_id
_entity_poly.type
_entity_poly.pdbx_seq_one_letter_code
_entity_poly.pdbx_strand_id
1 'polypeptide(L)' 'MNTERKTLSIMKACETVGVSRRTIYNWIAGGKVEYVRTAGGSVRIFADSLWREPAQTPQLTRKEAS' A
#
# COMPACT_ATOMS: atom_id res chain seq x y z
N MET A 1 -21.67 -3.98 -9.53
CA MET A 1 -21.30 -5.04 -8.58
C MET A 1 -20.32 -4.43 -7.60
N ASN A 2 -20.65 -4.37 -6.31
CA ASN A 2 -19.78 -3.80 -5.29
C ASN A 2 -18.69 -4.84 -4.97
N THR A 3 -17.53 -4.73 -5.61
CA THR A 3 -16.40 -5.62 -5.34
C THR A 3 -15.82 -5.26 -3.97
N GLU A 4 -16.01 -6.13 -2.98
CA GLU A 4 -15.35 -5.97 -1.68
C GLU A 4 -13.83 -5.99 -1.88
N ARG A 5 -13.13 -4.96 -1.42
CA ARG A 5 -11.67 -4.90 -1.52
C ARG A 5 -11.05 -5.99 -0.66
N LYS A 6 -10.31 -6.90 -1.29
CA LYS A 6 -9.62 -7.98 -0.60
C LYS A 6 -8.49 -7.42 0.25
N THR A 7 -8.39 -7.88 1.50
CA THR A 7 -7.28 -7.54 2.39
C THR A 7 -6.43 -8.77 2.73
N LEU A 8 -5.14 -8.56 3.00
CA LEU A 8 -4.14 -9.57 3.32
C LEU A 8 -3.48 -9.28 4.68
N SER A 9 -3.04 -10.33 5.37
CA SER A 9 -2.15 -10.17 6.52
C SER A 9 -0.77 -9.67 6.07
N ILE A 10 0.02 -9.12 6.99
CA ILE A 10 1.41 -8.70 6.70
C ILE A 10 2.23 -9.86 6.11
N MET A 11 2.11 -11.06 6.69
CA MET A 11 2.82 -12.24 6.20
C MET A 11 2.41 -12.58 4.77
N LYS A 12 1.10 -12.56 4.48
CA LYS A 12 0.63 -12.87 3.14
C LYS A 12 1.05 -11.81 2.13
N ALA A 13 1.06 -10.53 2.51
CA ALA A 13 1.60 -9.46 1.69
C ALA A 13 3.09 -9.67 1.35
N CYS A 14 3.91 -10.06 2.34
CA CYS A 14 5.32 -10.39 2.12
C CYS A 14 5.50 -11.49 1.08
N GLU A 15 4.75 -12.59 1.20
CA GLU A 15 4.75 -13.68 0.23
C GLU A 15 4.29 -13.23 -1.16
N THR A 16 3.23 -12.42 -1.23
CA THR A 16 2.62 -12.00 -2.50
C THR A 16 3.56 -11.12 -3.32
N VAL A 17 4.30 -10.20 -2.69
CA VAL A 17 5.20 -9.27 -3.40
C VAL A 17 6.69 -9.65 -3.29
N GLY A 18 7.02 -10.74 -2.59
CA GLY A 18 8.39 -11.23 -2.46
C GLY A 18 9.32 -10.30 -1.67
N VAL A 19 8.80 -9.59 -0.66
CA VAL A 19 9.60 -8.64 0.14
C VAL A 19 9.59 -8.98 1.63
N SER A 20 10.55 -8.42 2.37
CA SER A 20 10.61 -8.57 3.82
C SER A 20 9.48 -7.84 4.55
N ARG A 21 9.16 -8.28 5.78
CA ARG A 21 8.24 -7.55 6.69
C ARG A 21 8.66 -6.10 6.90
N ARG A 22 9.96 -5.84 7.01
CA ARG A 22 10.50 -4.47 7.17
C ARG A 22 10.13 -3.60 5.97
N THR A 23 10.19 -4.15 4.75
CA THR A 23 9.78 -3.43 3.54
C THR A 23 8.29 -3.08 3.57
N ILE A 24 7.43 -4.02 3.98
CA ILE A 24 6.00 -3.77 4.16
C ILE A 24 5.73 -2.67 5.19
N TYR A 25 6.40 -2.70 6.35
CA TYR A 25 6.26 -1.63 7.35
C TYR A 25 6.75 -0.27 6.84
N ASN A 26 7.85 -0.24 6.08
CA ASN A 26 8.33 0.99 5.46
C ASN A 26 7.32 1.52 4.42
N TRP A 27 6.60 0.64 3.72
CA TRP A 27 5.53 1.05 2.81
C TRP A 27 4.33 1.62 3.55
N ILE A 28 3.90 0.98 4.64
CA ILE A 28 2.85 1.50 5.51
C ILE A 28 3.23 2.89 6.06
N ALA A 29 4.42 3.01 6.64
CA ALA A 29 4.91 4.27 7.21
C ALA A 29 5.07 5.36 6.14
N GLY A 30 5.40 4.98 4.90
CA GLY A 30 5.54 5.89 3.77
C GLY A 30 4.26 6.12 2.96
N GLY A 31 3.09 5.62 3.42
CA GLY A 31 1.81 5.78 2.71
C GLY A 31 1.75 5.12 1.33
N LYS A 32 2.63 4.14 1.06
CA LYS A 32 2.74 3.47 -0.25
C LYS A 32 1.72 2.34 -0.45
N VAL A 33 1.04 1.93 0.62
CA VAL A 33 0.00 0.90 0.62
C VAL A 33 -1.14 1.35 1.51
N GLU A 34 -2.35 0.94 1.17
CA GLU A 34 -3.53 1.18 1.99
C GLU A 34 -3.73 0.01 2.96
N TYR A 35 -4.19 0.30 4.17
CA TYR A 35 -4.45 -0.71 5.18
C TYR A 35 -5.57 -0.30 6.13
N VAL A 36 -6.12 -1.30 6.82
CA VAL A 36 -7.04 -1.13 7.94
C VAL A 36 -6.50 -1.83 9.18
N ARG A 37 -6.92 -1.37 10.36
CA ARG A 37 -6.72 -2.07 11.62
C ARG A 37 -8.02 -2.78 11.97
N THR A 38 -7.94 -4.07 12.32
CA THR A 38 -9.10 -4.79 12.85
C THR A 38 -9.41 -4.30 14.27
N ALA A 39 -10.60 -4.62 14.79
CA ALA A 39 -10.96 -4.32 16.19
C ALA A 39 -9.95 -4.91 17.20
N GLY A 40 -9.29 -6.03 16.86
CA GLY A 40 -8.19 -6.62 17.62
C GLY A 40 -6.80 -6.03 17.34
N GLY A 41 -6.70 -4.90 16.64
CA GLY A 41 -5.44 -4.18 16.38
C GLY A 41 -4.55 -4.75 15.28
N SER A 42 -4.91 -5.88 14.67
CA SER A 42 -4.13 -6.48 13.58
C SER A 42 -4.20 -5.64 12.30
N VAL A 43 -3.07 -5.48 11.60
CA VAL A 43 -3.03 -4.80 10.29
C VAL A 43 -3.56 -5.73 9.20
N ARG A 44 -4.40 -5.19 8.31
CA ARG A 44 -4.76 -5.82 7.04
C ARG A 44 -4.52 -4.86 5.88
N ILE A 45 -3.72 -5.28 4.92
CA ILE A 45 -3.29 -4.48 3.77
C ILE A 45 -4.22 -4.77 2.61
N PHE A 46 -4.69 -3.74 1.89
CA PHE A 46 -5.51 -3.95 0.71
C PHE A 46 -4.67 -4.51 -0.44
N ALA A 47 -5.10 -5.63 -1.00
CA ALA A 47 -4.33 -6.42 -1.96
C ALA A 47 -4.05 -5.66 -3.28
N ASP A 48 -4.98 -4.81 -3.69
CA ASP A 48 -4.87 -3.95 -4.87
C ASP A 48 -3.78 -2.87 -4.68
N SER A 49 -3.61 -2.34 -3.47
CA SER A 49 -2.60 -1.32 -3.15
C SER A 49 -1.16 -1.85 -3.05
N LEU A 50 -0.97 -3.18 -3.00
CA LEU A 50 0.37 -3.79 -2.93
C LEU A 50 1.16 -3.69 -4.24
N TRP A 51 0.44 -3.57 -5.36
CA TRP A 51 1.04 -3.46 -6.68
C TRP A 51 1.17 -1.98 -7.01
N ARG A 52 2.42 -1.51 -7.04
CA ARG A 52 2.72 -0.27 -7.73
C ARG A 52 2.52 -0.52 -9.22
N GLU A 53 1.60 0.22 -9.85
CA GLU A 53 1.97 0.76 -11.16
C GLU A 53 3.26 1.57 -10.93
N PRO A 54 4.32 1.39 -11.73
CA PRO A 54 5.46 2.29 -11.69
C PRO A 54 4.88 3.69 -11.81
N ALA A 55 5.04 4.49 -10.76
CA ALA A 55 4.33 5.73 -10.57
C ALA A 55 4.25 6.47 -11.92
N GLN A 56 3.02 6.79 -12.36
CA GLN A 56 2.87 8.04 -13.07
C GLN A 56 3.45 9.08 -12.12
N THR A 57 4.66 9.52 -12.44
CA THR A 57 5.38 10.59 -11.77
C THR A 57 4.33 11.64 -11.41
N PRO A 58 4.14 12.00 -10.13
CA PRO A 58 3.29 13.13 -9.80
C PRO A 58 3.84 14.27 -10.66
N GLN A 59 3.03 14.77 -11.60
CA GLN A 59 3.43 15.92 -12.39
C GLN A 59 3.99 16.91 -11.40
N LEU A 60 5.30 17.19 -11.54
CA LEU A 60 5.94 18.31 -10.88
C LEU A 60 4.99 19.47 -11.17
N THR A 61 4.31 19.96 -10.14
CA THR A 61 3.57 21.20 -10.27
C THR A 61 4.64 22.23 -10.55
N ARG A 62 4.83 22.51 -11.84
CA ARG A 62 5.52 23.69 -12.33
C ARG A 62 4.66 24.84 -11.83
N LYS A 63 4.89 25.26 -10.58
CA LYS A 63 4.57 26.63 -10.19
C LYS A 63 5.65 27.45 -10.83
N GLU A 64 5.27 27.95 -12.00
CA GLU A 64 5.97 29.01 -12.69
C GLU A 64 6.24 30.12 -11.69
N ALA A 65 7.51 30.51 -11.62
CA ALA A 65 7.87 31.79 -11.08
C ALA A 65 7.09 32.85 -11.87
N SER A 66 6.31 33.66 -11.16
CA SER A 66 5.89 34.98 -11.60
C SER A 66 5.84 35.91 -10.41
#